data_AF-A0A9E3YWN6-F1
#
_entry.id   AF-A0A9E3YWN6-F1
#
_cell.length_a   1.000
_cell.length_b   1.000
_cell.length_c   1.000
_cell.angle_alpha   90.00
_cell.angle_beta   90.00
_cell.angle_gamma   90.00
#
_symmetry.space_group_name_H-M   'P 1'
#
loop_
_entity.id
_entity.type
_entity.pdbx_description
1 polymer ?
#
loop_
_entity_poly.entity_id
_entity_poly.type
_entity_poly.pdbx_seq_one_letter_code
_entity_poly.pdbx_strand_id
1 'polypeptide(L)'
;MKQDDFNQQLCSFLAASTTPFHAVANMVAQLSAAGFSRLTDGAEWKIVPGGRYFLTRNDSSIVAFIAGRESSPGEGIRMVG
;
A
#
# COMPACT_ATOMS: atom_id res chain seq x y z
N MET A 1 6.29 -7.12 -18.00
CA MET A 1 5.40 -8.26 -17.69
C MET A 1 4.55 -8.51 -18.91
N LYS A 2 4.35 -9.77 -19.32
CA LYS A 2 3.45 -10.06 -20.44
C LYS A 2 2.00 -9.93 -19.97
N GLN A 3 1.08 -9.62 -20.88
CA GLN A 3 -0.34 -9.40 -20.55
C GLN A 3 -0.96 -10.62 -19.84
N ASP A 4 -0.57 -11.83 -20.25
CA ASP A 4 -1.09 -13.07 -19.69
C ASP A 4 -0.66 -13.26 -18.23
N ASP A 5 0.60 -12.95 -17.91
CA ASP A 5 1.13 -13.01 -16.55
C ASP A 5 0.39 -12.02 -15.62
N PHE A 6 0.11 -10.81 -16.11
CA PHE A 6 -0.67 -9.81 -15.37
C PHE A 6 -2.07 -10.31 -15.06
N ASN A 7 -2.78 -10.79 -16.08
CA ASN A 7 -4.15 -11.27 -15.93
C ASN A 7 -4.22 -12.46 -14.95
N GLN A 8 -3.26 -13.38 -15.01
CA GLN A 8 -3.20 -14.53 -14.11
C GLN A 8 -2.94 -14.11 -12.65
N GLN A 9 -2.05 -13.14 -12.43
CA GLN A 9 -1.81 -12.57 -11.10
C GLN A 9 -3.04 -11.84 -10.57
N LEU A 10 -3.73 -11.06 -11.41
CA LEU A 10 -4.97 -10.38 -11.05
C LEU A 10 -6.07 -11.36 -10.67
N CYS A 11 -6.33 -12.38 -11.48
CA CYS A 11 -7.30 -13.43 -11.18
C CYS A 11 -6.97 -14.14 -9.85
N SER A 12 -5.69 -14.43 -9.61
CA SER A 12 -5.25 -15.04 -8.35
C SER A 12 -5.50 -14.12 -7.15
N PHE A 13 -5.24 -12.81 -7.29
CA PHE A 13 -5.55 -11.82 -6.27
C PHE A 13 -7.06 -11.74 -5.98
N LEU A 14 -7.90 -11.71 -7.03
CA LEU A 14 -9.35 -11.67 -6.89
C LEU A 14 -9.90 -12.92 -6.19
N ALA A 15 -9.41 -14.11 -6.57
CA ALA A 15 -9.81 -15.37 -5.95
C ALA A 15 -9.44 -15.42 -4.45
N ALA A 16 -8.30 -14.83 -4.06
CA ALA A 16 -7.87 -14.73 -2.68
C ALA A 16 -8.53 -13.58 -1.89
N SER A 17 -9.24 -12.66 -2.55
CA SER A 17 -9.75 -11.40 -1.98
C SER A 17 -11.28 -11.35 -1.96
N THR A 18 -11.92 -12.39 -1.44
CA THR A 18 -13.39 -12.57 -1.46
C THR A 18 -14.18 -11.57 -0.61
N THR A 19 -13.50 -10.81 0.25
CA THR A 19 -14.09 -9.74 1.07
C THR A 19 -13.13 -8.54 1.11
N PRO A 20 -13.58 -7.34 1.48
CA PRO A 20 -12.69 -6.19 1.68
C PRO A 20 -11.55 -6.47 2.67
N PHE A 21 -11.82 -7.27 3.73
CA PHE A 21 -10.81 -7.67 4.71
C PHE A 21 -9.75 -8.58 4.08
N HIS A 22 -10.16 -9.55 3.26
CA HIS A 22 -9.21 -10.41 2.53
C HIS A 22 -8.38 -9.61 1.53
N ALA A 23 -9.00 -8.66 0.82
CA ALA A 23 -8.30 -7.78 -0.11
C ALA A 23 -7.22 -6.96 0.60
N VAL A 24 -7.55 -6.32 1.72
CA VAL A 24 -6.59 -5.55 2.52
C VAL A 24 -5.51 -6.45 3.09
N ALA A 25 -5.83 -7.64 3.60
CA ALA A 25 -4.83 -8.58 4.11
C ALA A 25 -3.82 -9.00 3.02
N ASN A 26 -4.30 -9.29 1.82
CA ASN A 26 -3.43 -9.60 0.67
C ASN A 26 -2.56 -8.41 0.27
N MET A 27 -3.13 -7.19 0.22
CA MET A 27 -2.36 -5.98 -0.07
C MET A 27 -1.29 -5.70 1.01
N VAL A 28 -1.60 -5.90 2.29
CA VAL A 28 -0.64 -5.79 3.40
C VAL A 28 0.52 -6.75 3.21
N ALA A 29 0.25 -8.01 2.86
CA ALA A 29 1.30 -9.00 2.61
C ALA A 29 2.21 -8.59 1.44
N GLN A 30 1.63 -8.13 0.33
CA GLN A 30 2.39 -7.67 -0.83
C GLN A 30 3.22 -6.41 -0.53
N LEU A 31 2.63 -5.42 0.14
CA LEU A 31 3.33 -4.18 0.53
C LEU A 31 4.48 -4.46 1.49
N SER A 32 4.27 -5.34 2.46
CA SER A 32 5.31 -5.76 3.40
C SER A 32 6.46 -6.46 2.68
N ALA A 33 6.15 -7.37 1.74
CA ALA A 33 7.15 -8.03 0.90
C ALA A 33 7.91 -7.04 -0.01
N ALA A 34 7.26 -5.93 -0.42
CA ALA A 34 7.86 -4.84 -1.20
C ALA A 34 8.65 -3.83 -0.35
N GLY A 35 8.82 -4.09 0.95
CA GLY A 35 9.60 -3.27 1.87
C GLY A 35 8.87 -2.04 2.42
N PHE A 36 7.54 -2.01 2.37
CA PHE A 36 6.77 -0.96 3.04
C PHE A 36 6.67 -1.26 4.54
N SER A 37 6.76 -0.21 5.36
CA SER A 37 6.59 -0.28 6.81
C SER A 37 5.15 0.07 7.20
N ARG A 38 4.54 -0.74 8.07
CA ARG A 38 3.21 -0.45 8.62
C ARG A 38 3.30 0.70 9.63
N LEU A 39 2.48 1.72 9.43
CA LEU A 39 2.21 2.77 10.41
C LEU A 39 1.00 2.36 11.25
N THR A 40 1.02 2.71 12.53
CA THR A 40 -0.06 2.41 13.48
C THR A 40 -0.69 3.70 13.99
N ASP A 41 -1.99 3.65 14.23
CA ASP A 41 -2.71 4.73 14.90
C ASP A 41 -2.18 4.88 16.34
N GLY A 42 -1.98 6.13 16.78
CA GLY A 42 -1.57 6.45 18.17
C GLY A 42 -0.07 6.55 18.42
N ALA A 43 0.79 6.35 17.42
CA ALA A 43 2.21 6.65 17.50
C ALA A 43 2.57 7.86 16.61
N GLU A 44 3.55 8.65 17.03
CA GLU A 44 4.13 9.68 16.16
C GLU A 44 4.82 9.03 14.96
N TRP A 45 4.47 9.47 13.75
CA TRP A 45 5.03 8.91 12.52
C TRP A 45 6.36 9.57 12.17
N LYS A 46 7.44 8.78 12.21
CA LYS A 46 8.75 9.19 11.70
C LYS A 46 8.88 8.85 10.23
N ILE A 47 8.40 9.77 9.39
CA ILE A 47 8.47 9.64 7.93
C ILE A 47 9.82 10.18 7.45
N VAL A 48 10.59 9.34 6.77
CA VAL A 48 11.88 9.74 6.18
C VAL A 48 11.74 9.92 4.67
N PRO A 49 12.52 10.83 4.04
CA PRO A 49 12.50 11.02 2.59
C PRO A 49 12.75 9.71 1.83
N GLY A 50 11.92 9.43 0.83
CA GLY A 50 11.97 8.17 0.07
C GLY A 50 11.46 6.92 0.81
N GLY A 51 11.03 7.04 2.07
CA GLY A 51 10.47 5.95 2.85
C GLY A 51 9.14 5.44 2.29
N ARG A 52 8.84 4.16 2.53
CA ARG A 52 7.66 3.46 2.02
C ARG A 52 6.78 3.04 3.18
N TYR A 53 5.53 3.46 3.18
CA TYR A 53 4.65 3.30 4.33
C TYR A 53 3.24 2.89 3.91
N PHE A 54 2.57 2.12 4.75
CA PHE A 54 1.14 1.89 4.64
C PHE A 54 0.47 1.90 6.00
N LEU A 55 -0.83 2.16 6.02
CA LEU A 55 -1.69 1.99 7.18
C LEU A 55 -3.00 1.35 6.77
N THR A 56 -3.63 0.65 7.70
CA THR A 56 -4.98 0.12 7.53
C THR A 56 -5.91 0.79 8.52
N ARG A 57 -7.18 0.93 8.14
CA ARG A 57 -8.25 1.37 9.04
C ARG A 57 -9.35 0.32 9.06
N ASN A 58 -9.71 -0.13 10.26
CA ASN A 58 -10.66 -1.24 10.49
C ASN A 58 -10.35 -2.50 9.66
N ASP A 59 -9.09 -2.67 9.25
CA ASP A 59 -8.59 -3.74 8.36
C ASP A 59 -9.39 -3.97 7.05
N SER A 60 -10.22 -3.01 6.66
CA SER A 60 -11.05 -3.03 5.44
C SER A 60 -10.79 -1.83 4.52
N SER A 61 -9.90 -0.92 4.95
CA SER A 61 -9.35 0.16 4.14
C SER A 61 -7.85 0.21 4.30
N ILE A 62 -7.13 0.57 3.23
CA ILE A 62 -5.67 0.70 3.22
C ILE A 62 -5.25 1.94 2.45
N VAL A 63 -4.22 2.61 2.94
CA VAL A 63 -3.51 3.67 2.22
C VAL A 63 -2.04 3.32 2.23
N ALA A 64 -1.40 3.36 1.06
CA ALA A 64 0.03 3.15 0.91
C ALA A 64 0.64 4.34 0.17
N PHE A 65 1.80 4.80 0.61
CA PHE A 65 2.49 5.95 0.00
C PHE A 65 4.00 5.82 0.10
N ILE A 66 4.68 6.54 -0.79
CA ILE A 66 6.13 6.73 -0.78
C ILE A 66 6.38 8.20 -0.51
N ALA A 67 7.13 8.52 0.53
CA ALA A 67 7.50 9.88 0.85
C ALA A 67 8.42 10.45 -0.24
N GLY A 68 8.19 11.69 -0.66
CA GLY A 68 9.06 12.38 -1.61
C GLY A 68 10.50 12.44 -1.10
N ARG A 69 11.49 12.37 -2.00
CA ARG A 69 12.91 12.47 -1.63
C ARG A 69 13.34 13.90 -1.35
N GLU A 70 12.73 14.83 -2.07
CA GLU A 70 12.77 16.26 -1.81
C GLU A 70 11.31 16.61 -1.58
N SER A 71 10.94 16.88 -0.34
CA SER A 71 9.57 17.21 0.02
C SER A 71 9.57 18.63 0.53
N SER A 72 9.53 19.60 -0.39
CA SER A 72 9.32 20.99 0.00
C SER A 72 7.83 21.19 0.34
N PRO A 73 7.49 21.92 1.42
CA PRO A 73 6.09 22.28 1.68
C PRO A 73 5.51 23.04 0.48
N GLY A 74 4.52 22.45 -0.20
CA GLY A 74 3.90 23.02 -1.42
C GLY A 74 3.94 22.11 -2.65
N GLU A 75 4.67 20.99 -2.61
CA GLU A 75 4.61 19.97 -3.66
C GLU A 75 3.30 19.16 -3.61
N GLY A 76 2.81 18.78 -4.79
CA GLY A 76 1.58 18.01 -4.96
C GLY A 76 1.72 16.52 -4.66
N ILE A 77 0.60 15.81 -4.68
CA ILE A 77 0.54 14.36 -4.46
C ILE A 77 0.06 13.67 -5.74
N ARG A 78 0.73 12.59 -6.14
CA ARG A 78 0.22 11.65 -7.14
C ARG A 78 -0.56 10.56 -6.42
N MET A 79 -1.89 10.59 -6.51
CA MET A 79 -2.79 9.70 -5.79
C MET A 79 -3.69 8.93 -6.76
N VAL A 80 -3.94 7.67 -6.44
CA VAL A 80 -4.95 6.80 -7.08
C VAL A 80 -5.75 6.12 -5.97
N GLY A 81 -7.04 5.97 -6.17
CA GLY A 81 -7.98 5.35 -5.23
C GLY A 81 -9.16 4.73 -5.97
#